data_AF-A0A1W9VLH8-F1
#
_entry.id   AF-A0A1W9VLH8-F1
#
_cell.length_a   1.000
_cell.length_b   1.000
_cell.length_c   1.000
_cell.angle_alpha   90.00
_cell.angle_beta   90.00
_cell.angle_gamma   90.00
#
_symmetry.space_group_name_H-M   'P 1'
#
loop_
_entity.id
_entity.type
_entity.pdbx_description
1 polymer ?
#
loop_
_entity_poly.entity_id
_entity_poly.type
_entity_poly.pdbx_seq_one_letter_code
_entity_poly.pdbx_strand_id
1 'polypeptide(L)'
;MEVSASAELNQEEIIKIRDVKKTLIYFGGMIAVPVMSYFMLEDSQSSPGTMAIWIGVTILLSGLFFFLFKANLNGYIINFEKQTLEFPGGGLAPNSILDYVKPNFLLQMFKRLTINLNEIQQLSESYKSVRDKEGKVTYTFYLHLTGLFGAVKLSFQDENKRDQLMGMIIQVNQMGSPVVKQ
;
A
#
# COMPACT_ATOMS: atom_id res chain seq x y z
N MET A 1 13.63 -36.90 34.84
CA MET A 1 13.52 -35.55 35.39
C MET A 1 14.04 -34.61 34.32
N GLU A 2 13.22 -34.38 33.31
CA GLU A 2 12.17 -33.36 33.27
C GLU A 2 12.72 -32.00 32.83
N VAL A 3 12.34 -31.68 31.59
CA VAL A 3 11.84 -30.39 31.13
C VAL A 3 12.76 -29.18 31.28
N SER A 4 13.39 -28.80 30.16
CA SER A 4 13.41 -27.41 29.72
C SER A 4 13.48 -27.34 28.19
N ALA A 5 12.55 -28.03 27.53
CA ALA A 5 12.24 -27.89 26.11
C ALA A 5 11.06 -26.90 25.95
N SER A 6 11.26 -25.65 26.37
CA SER A 6 10.24 -24.60 26.29
C SER A 6 10.78 -23.29 25.70
N ALA A 7 11.80 -23.40 24.85
CA ALA A 7 12.31 -22.29 24.04
C ALA A 7 12.15 -22.55 22.54
N GLU A 8 11.17 -23.35 22.13
CA GLU A 8 10.66 -23.27 20.76
C GLU A 8 9.82 -21.99 20.67
N LEU A 9 10.51 -20.95 20.23
CA LEU A 9 9.97 -19.70 19.69
C LEU A 9 8.71 -20.01 18.86
N ASN A 10 7.54 -19.61 19.36
CA ASN A 10 6.41 -19.22 18.51
C ASN A 10 6.93 -18.10 17.59
N GLN A 11 7.47 -18.50 16.45
CA GLN A 11 7.74 -17.58 15.37
C GLN A 11 6.36 -17.21 14.83
N GLU A 12 5.84 -16.05 15.23
CA GLU A 12 4.71 -15.42 14.54
C GLU A 12 5.05 -15.48 13.04
N GLU A 13 4.38 -16.36 12.28
CA GLU A 13 4.64 -16.50 10.86
C GLU A 13 4.13 -15.21 10.21
N ILE A 14 5.04 -14.25 10.01
CA ILE A 14 4.75 -12.94 9.45
C ILE A 14 5.41 -12.90 8.08
N ILE A 15 4.60 -13.03 7.04
CA ILE A 15 5.09 -12.93 5.66
C ILE A 15 4.87 -11.51 5.16
N LYS A 16 5.94 -10.90 4.62
CA LYS A 16 5.94 -9.54 4.05
C LYS A 16 6.12 -9.59 2.55
N ILE A 17 5.12 -9.13 1.80
CA ILE A 17 5.16 -9.00 0.34
C ILE A 17 5.34 -7.53 -0.02
N ARG A 18 6.53 -7.17 -0.52
CA ARG A 18 6.87 -5.77 -0.84
C ARG A 18 6.88 -5.49 -2.33
N ASP A 19 6.20 -4.42 -2.73
CA ASP A 19 6.37 -3.80 -4.04
C ASP A 19 7.53 -2.80 -4.01
N VAL A 20 8.72 -3.27 -4.38
CA VAL A 20 9.97 -2.50 -4.33
C VAL A 20 9.92 -1.32 -5.31
N LYS A 21 9.30 -1.49 -6.48
CA LYS A 21 9.22 -0.44 -7.51
C LYS A 21 8.35 0.72 -7.02
N LYS A 22 7.18 0.43 -6.44
CA LYS A 22 6.31 1.46 -5.85
C LYS A 22 7.00 2.20 -4.70
N THR A 23 7.72 1.47 -3.84
CA THR A 23 8.49 2.05 -2.73
C THR A 23 9.62 2.96 -3.23
N LEU A 24 10.31 2.56 -4.30
CA LEU A 24 11.38 3.33 -4.93
C LEU A 24 10.86 4.65 -5.53
N ILE A 25 9.67 4.65 -6.13
CA ILE A 25 9.05 5.88 -6.67
C ILE A 25 8.81 6.90 -5.55
N TYR A 26 8.28 6.48 -4.40
CA TYR A 26 8.06 7.41 -3.27
C TYR A 26 9.37 7.90 -2.67
N PHE A 27 10.38 7.04 -2.58
CA PHE A 27 11.72 7.44 -2.15
C PHE A 27 12.35 8.45 -3.12
N GLY A 28 12.25 8.20 -4.43
CA GLY A 28 12.70 9.11 -5.46
C GLY A 28 11.98 10.46 -5.38
N GLY A 29 10.66 10.47 -5.19
CA GLY A 29 9.88 11.70 -5.00
C GLY A 29 10.31 12.52 -3.78
N MET A 30 10.66 11.84 -2.68
CA MET A 30 11.16 12.49 -1.46
C MET A 30 12.47 13.27 -1.68
N ILE A 31 13.31 12.83 -2.62
CA ILE A 31 14.59 13.49 -2.95
C ILE A 31 14.42 14.49 -4.09
N ALA A 32 13.67 14.12 -5.12
CA ALA A 32 13.48 14.92 -6.33
C ALA A 32 12.77 16.26 -6.04
N VAL A 33 11.80 16.27 -5.13
CA VAL A 33 11.05 17.50 -4.78
C VAL A 33 11.96 18.57 -4.16
N PRO A 34 12.78 18.29 -3.12
CA PRO A 34 13.77 19.23 -2.61
C PRO A 34 14.75 19.72 -3.68
N VAL A 35 15.27 18.82 -4.51
CA VAL A 35 16.26 19.15 -5.55
C VAL A 35 15.65 20.09 -6.60
N MET A 36 14.46 19.78 -7.10
CA MET A 36 13.74 20.66 -8.04
C MET A 36 13.43 22.01 -7.43
N SER A 37 13.05 22.03 -6.15
CA SER A 37 12.76 23.27 -5.44
C SER A 37 14.02 24.13 -5.27
N TYR A 38 15.18 23.51 -5.02
CA TYR A 38 16.46 24.20 -4.97
C TYR A 38 16.81 24.88 -6.30
N PHE A 39 16.71 24.15 -7.42
CA PHE A 39 16.97 24.72 -8.75
C PHE A 39 15.99 25.86 -9.10
N MET A 40 14.71 25.72 -8.74
CA MET A 40 13.72 26.79 -8.95
C MET A 40 13.98 28.03 -8.09
N LEU A 41 14.52 27.87 -6.89
CA LEU A 41 14.89 28.99 -6.02
C LEU A 41 16.19 29.67 -6.48
N GLU A 42 17.13 28.93 -7.05
CA GLU A 42 18.41 29.46 -7.56
C GLU A 42 18.22 30.26 -8.86
N ASP A 43 17.36 29.79 -9.77
CA ASP A 43 17.10 30.45 -11.06
C ASP A 43 16.10 31.63 -10.94
N SER A 44 15.40 31.72 -9.81
CA SER A 44 14.36 32.74 -9.62
C SER A 44 14.91 33.97 -8.91
N GLN A 45 14.88 35.13 -9.58
CA GLN A 45 14.96 36.46 -8.95
C GLN A 45 13.65 36.77 -8.19
N SER A 46 13.21 35.86 -7.33
CA SER A 46 11.96 36.00 -6.59
C SER A 46 12.12 36.97 -5.42
N SER A 47 11.02 37.63 -5.02
CA SER A 47 11.02 38.41 -3.80
C SER A 47 11.14 37.51 -2.56
N PRO A 48 11.62 38.02 -1.41
CA PRO A 48 11.76 37.22 -0.19
C PRO A 48 10.45 36.53 0.25
N GLY A 49 9.30 37.16 -0.02
CA GLY A 49 7.98 36.58 0.29
C GLY A 49 7.64 35.36 -0.56
N THR A 50 7.99 35.35 -1.85
CA THR A 50 7.73 34.18 -2.72
C THR A 50 8.69 33.03 -2.43
N MET A 51 9.94 33.32 -2.04
CA MET A 51 10.89 32.28 -1.60
C MET A 51 10.37 31.53 -0.36
N ALA A 52 9.84 32.25 0.63
CA ALA A 52 9.27 31.63 1.84
C ALA A 52 8.09 30.71 1.52
N ILE A 53 7.23 31.10 0.58
CA ILE A 53 6.11 30.27 0.11
C ILE A 53 6.63 28.98 -0.55
N TRP A 54 7.60 29.09 -1.45
CA TRP A 54 8.19 27.93 -2.13
C TRP A 54 8.83 26.96 -1.14
N ILE A 55 9.62 27.44 -0.19
CA ILE A 55 10.22 26.61 0.87
C ILE A 55 9.13 25.88 1.68
N GLY A 56 8.06 26.59 2.06
CA GLY A 56 6.93 26.00 2.77
C GLY A 56 6.25 24.87 1.98
N VAL A 57 6.01 25.09 0.68
CA VAL A 57 5.44 24.09 -0.22
C VAL A 57 6.36 22.87 -0.37
N THR A 58 7.67 23.09 -0.51
CA THR A 58 8.66 22.01 -0.61
C THR A 58 8.68 21.13 0.63
N ILE A 59 8.68 21.72 1.82
CA ILE A 59 8.66 20.99 3.09
C ILE A 59 7.38 20.15 3.20
N LEU A 60 6.23 20.75 2.86
CA LEU A 60 4.94 20.07 2.91
C LEU A 60 4.89 18.88 1.95
N LEU A 61 5.27 19.07 0.68
CA LEU A 61 5.31 18.00 -0.31
C LEU A 61 6.29 16.89 0.08
N SER A 62 7.49 17.25 0.54
CA SER A 62 8.49 16.26 0.99
C SER A 62 7.98 15.44 2.18
N GLY A 63 7.29 16.10 3.12
CA GLY A 63 6.62 15.43 4.24
C GLY A 63 5.54 14.44 3.77
N LEU A 64 4.72 14.82 2.78
CA LEU A 64 3.71 13.92 2.20
C LEU A 64 4.36 12.68 1.56
N PHE A 65 5.42 12.85 0.78
CA PHE A 65 6.18 11.74 0.21
C PHE A 65 6.79 10.84 1.28
N PHE A 66 7.27 11.41 2.39
CA PHE A 66 7.78 10.64 3.53
C PHE A 66 6.69 9.78 4.17
N PHE A 67 5.50 10.31 4.41
CA PHE A 67 4.39 9.53 4.96
C PHE A 67 3.94 8.41 4.02
N LEU A 68 3.87 8.68 2.70
CA LEU A 68 3.58 7.67 1.69
C LEU A 68 4.66 6.58 1.66
N PHE A 69 5.93 6.97 1.72
CA PHE A 69 7.05 6.03 1.79
C PHE A 69 6.95 5.16 3.04
N LYS A 70 6.75 5.75 4.22
CA LYS A 70 6.60 5.02 5.49
C LYS A 70 5.44 4.02 5.45
N ALA A 71 4.29 4.41 4.89
CA ALA A 71 3.13 3.53 4.78
C ALA A 71 3.41 2.32 3.86
N ASN A 72 4.15 2.53 2.75
CA ASN A 72 4.43 1.52 1.73
C ASN A 72 5.69 0.69 1.99
N LEU A 73 6.61 1.14 2.85
CA LEU A 73 7.92 0.50 3.10
C LEU A 73 7.80 -0.98 3.51
N ASN A 74 6.81 -1.28 4.34
CA ASN A 74 6.58 -2.63 4.84
C ASN A 74 5.73 -3.50 3.90
N GLY A 75 5.20 -2.95 2.80
CA GLY A 75 4.35 -3.68 1.86
C GLY A 75 3.10 -4.27 2.50
N TYR A 76 2.66 -5.41 1.98
CA TYR A 76 1.58 -6.22 2.51
C TYR A 76 2.12 -7.20 3.54
N ILE A 77 1.51 -7.27 4.72
CA ILE A 77 1.92 -8.16 5.80
C ILE A 77 0.77 -9.10 6.10
N ILE A 78 1.02 -10.41 6.03
CA ILE A 78 0.09 -11.43 6.51
C ILE A 78 0.63 -11.96 7.83
N ASN A 79 -0.20 -11.94 8.86
CA ASN A 79 0.05 -12.63 10.11
C ASN A 79 -0.91 -13.83 10.21
N PHE A 80 -0.35 -15.04 10.13
CA PHE A 80 -1.13 -16.28 10.13
C PHE A 80 -1.75 -16.58 11.50
N GLU A 81 -1.07 -16.26 12.60
CA GLU A 81 -1.56 -16.51 13.96
C GLU A 81 -2.74 -15.60 14.33
N LYS A 82 -2.64 -14.32 13.99
CA LYS A 82 -3.69 -13.33 14.26
C LYS A 82 -4.77 -13.31 13.19
N GLN A 83 -4.57 -14.05 12.09
CA GLN A 83 -5.42 -14.06 10.91
C GLN A 83 -5.67 -12.64 10.38
N THR A 84 -4.64 -11.79 10.34
CA THR A 84 -4.75 -10.40 9.90
C THR A 84 -3.93 -10.12 8.65
N LEU A 85 -4.49 -9.33 7.74
CA LEU A 85 -3.80 -8.72 6.61
C LEU A 85 -3.61 -7.23 6.86
N GLU A 86 -2.37 -6.77 6.89
CA GLU A 86 -2.04 -5.35 6.86
C GLU A 86 -1.61 -4.90 5.47
N PHE A 87 -2.14 -3.77 5.03
CA PHE A 87 -1.79 -3.18 3.74
C PHE A 87 -1.63 -1.65 3.83
N PRO A 88 -0.80 -1.05 2.95
CA PRO A 88 -0.76 0.40 2.82
C PRO A 88 -2.13 0.90 2.36
N GLY A 89 -2.67 1.93 3.00
CA GLY A 89 -3.99 2.45 2.66
C GLY A 89 -4.04 3.11 1.28
N GLY A 90 -5.24 3.53 0.89
CA GLY A 90 -5.54 4.02 -0.47
C GLY A 90 -6.21 2.97 -1.36
N GLY A 91 -6.35 1.74 -0.84
CA GLY A 91 -7.07 0.66 -1.50
C GLY A 91 -8.52 0.48 -1.04
N LEU A 92 -9.00 1.12 0.04
CA LEU A 92 -10.41 0.98 0.44
C LEU A 92 -11.29 1.68 -0.58
N ALA A 93 -12.28 0.96 -1.10
CA ALA A 93 -13.35 1.54 -1.88
C ALA A 93 -14.32 2.28 -0.95
N PRO A 94 -14.74 3.51 -1.29
CA PRO A 94 -15.76 4.21 -0.53
C PRO A 94 -17.12 3.56 -0.75
N ASN A 95 -17.97 3.56 0.29
CA ASN A 95 -19.33 3.03 0.21
C ASN A 95 -20.29 4.03 -0.46
N SER A 96 -19.96 5.32 -0.45
CA SER A 96 -20.76 6.40 -1.05
C SER A 96 -19.89 7.50 -1.66
N ILE A 97 -20.46 8.31 -2.57
CA ILE A 97 -19.80 9.47 -3.20
C ILE A 97 -19.36 10.50 -2.13
N LEU A 98 -20.15 10.65 -1.06
CA LEU A 98 -19.80 11.58 0.02
C LEU A 98 -18.59 11.12 0.84
N ASP A 99 -18.23 9.83 0.78
CA ASP A 99 -17.07 9.31 1.50
C ASP A 99 -15.75 9.79 0.89
N TYR A 100 -15.72 10.16 -0.40
CA TYR A 100 -14.52 10.69 -1.04
C TYR A 100 -14.01 11.98 -0.39
N VAL A 101 -14.92 12.75 0.21
CA VAL A 101 -14.59 14.04 0.85
C VAL A 101 -14.29 13.86 2.34
N LYS A 102 -14.55 12.67 2.92
CA LYS A 102 -14.28 12.43 4.34
C LYS A 102 -12.77 12.48 4.59
N PRO A 103 -12.30 13.26 5.59
CA PRO A 103 -10.88 13.33 5.92
C PRO A 103 -10.25 11.95 6.16
N ASN A 104 -11.00 11.01 6.76
CA ASN A 104 -10.51 9.65 6.97
C ASN A 104 -10.24 8.89 5.66
N PHE A 105 -11.06 9.12 4.63
CA PHE A 105 -10.86 8.52 3.31
C PHE A 105 -9.70 9.18 2.56
N LEU A 106 -9.50 10.49 2.71
CA LEU A 106 -8.37 11.19 2.09
C LEU A 106 -7.04 10.82 2.76
N LEU A 107 -7.04 10.75 4.09
CA LEU A 107 -5.85 10.45 4.88
C LEU A 107 -5.52 8.96 4.92
N GLN A 108 -6.37 8.09 4.37
CA GLN A 108 -6.14 6.65 4.35
C GLN A 108 -4.81 6.30 3.66
N MET A 109 -4.40 7.07 2.65
CA MET A 109 -3.18 6.80 1.85
C MET A 109 -1.90 6.88 2.68
N PHE A 110 -1.94 7.58 3.81
CA PHE A 110 -0.79 7.78 4.72
C PHE A 110 -0.76 6.79 5.89
N LYS A 111 -1.78 5.95 6.01
CA LYS A 111 -1.92 5.00 7.12
C LYS A 111 -1.86 3.57 6.60
N ARG A 112 -1.54 2.65 7.49
CA ARG A 112 -1.69 1.22 7.24
C ARG A 112 -3.03 0.79 7.80
N LEU A 113 -3.71 -0.09 7.07
CA LEU A 113 -4.99 -0.64 7.44
C LEU A 113 -4.79 -2.11 7.73
N THR A 114 -5.48 -2.59 8.76
CA THR A 114 -5.47 -4.00 9.17
C THR A 114 -6.89 -4.53 9.00
N ILE A 115 -7.04 -5.65 8.30
CA ILE A 115 -8.31 -6.36 8.16
C ILE A 115 -8.13 -7.79 8.65
N ASN A 116 -9.21 -8.39 9.15
CA ASN A 116 -9.21 -9.79 9.51
C ASN A 116 -9.44 -10.65 8.24
N LEU A 117 -8.66 -11.70 8.07
CA LEU A 117 -8.74 -12.61 6.93
C LEU A 117 -10.07 -13.38 6.90
N ASN A 118 -10.64 -13.66 8.08
CA ASN A 118 -11.95 -14.32 8.21
C ASN A 118 -13.12 -13.45 7.73
N GLU A 119 -12.93 -12.12 7.71
CA GLU A 119 -13.96 -11.20 7.22
C GLU A 119 -14.01 -11.15 5.69
N ILE A 120 -13.00 -11.72 5.00
CA ILE A 120 -12.93 -11.75 3.54
C ILE A 120 -13.85 -12.85 3.01
N GLN A 121 -14.90 -12.45 2.30
CA GLN A 121 -15.89 -13.36 1.72
C GLN A 121 -15.55 -13.72 0.27
N GLN A 122 -14.98 -12.77 -0.47
CA GLN A 122 -14.71 -12.92 -1.89
C GLN A 122 -13.33 -12.35 -2.25
N LEU A 123 -12.64 -13.08 -3.12
CA LEU A 123 -11.43 -12.65 -3.82
C LEU A 123 -11.69 -12.61 -5.32
N SER A 124 -11.32 -11.51 -5.97
CA SER A 124 -11.29 -11.44 -7.43
C SER A 124 -10.03 -10.76 -7.96
N GLU A 125 -9.56 -11.21 -9.10
CA GLU A 125 -8.37 -10.66 -9.76
C GLU A 125 -8.77 -9.77 -10.94
N SER A 126 -8.01 -8.71 -11.17
CA SER A 126 -8.18 -7.85 -12.32
C SER A 126 -6.82 -7.33 -12.78
N TYR A 127 -6.73 -6.87 -14.02
CA TYR A 127 -5.54 -6.20 -14.51
C TYR A 127 -5.94 -5.00 -15.35
N LYS A 128 -5.08 -3.98 -15.37
CA LYS A 128 -5.19 -2.83 -16.28
C LYS A 128 -3.93 -2.74 -17.10
N SER A 129 -4.08 -2.72 -18.41
CA SER A 129 -3.01 -2.42 -19.35
C SER A 129 -3.11 -0.96 -19.80
N VAL A 130 -2.04 -0.20 -19.64
CA VAL A 130 -1.89 1.14 -20.22
C VAL A 130 -0.87 1.05 -21.32
N ARG A 131 -1.26 1.47 -22.54
CA ARG A 131 -0.35 1.54 -23.68
C ARG A 131 0.18 2.95 -23.82
N ASP A 132 1.49 3.07 -23.86
CA ASP A 132 2.15 4.36 -24.10
C ASP A 132 2.13 4.73 -25.59
N LYS A 133 2.40 6.00 -25.90
CA LYS A 133 2.49 6.53 -27.27
C LYS A 133 3.59 5.84 -28.10
N GLU A 134 4.60 5.29 -27.43
CA GLU A 134 5.69 4.50 -28.03
C GLU A 134 5.35 3.00 -28.18
N GLY A 135 4.12 2.59 -27.85
CA GLY A 135 3.64 1.21 -28.03
C GLY A 135 3.98 0.26 -26.88
N LYS A 136 4.72 0.70 -25.86
CA LYS A 136 5.02 -0.08 -24.66
C LYS A 136 3.76 -0.28 -23.81
N VAL A 137 3.49 -1.53 -23.42
CA VAL A 137 2.33 -1.86 -22.57
C VAL A 137 2.79 -2.03 -21.14
N THR A 138 2.24 -1.22 -20.23
CA THR A 138 2.45 -1.33 -18.78
C THR A 138 1.23 -2.01 -18.18
N TYR A 139 1.46 -3.13 -17.49
CA TYR A 139 0.42 -3.86 -16.78
C TYR A 139 0.43 -3.48 -15.29
N THR A 140 -0.76 -3.27 -14.73
CA THR A 140 -0.97 -3.15 -13.29
C THR A 140 -1.97 -4.22 -12.88
N PHE A 141 -1.57 -5.09 -11.96
CA PHE A 141 -2.38 -6.19 -11.47
C PHE A 141 -3.10 -5.75 -10.20
N TYR A 142 -4.35 -6.18 -10.06
CA TYR A 142 -5.19 -5.84 -8.93
C TYR A 142 -5.75 -7.11 -8.29
N LEU A 143 -5.79 -7.09 -6.96
CA LEU A 143 -6.53 -8.04 -6.15
C LEU A 143 -7.65 -7.29 -5.44
N HIS A 144 -8.87 -7.71 -5.68
CA HIS A 144 -10.08 -7.18 -5.06
C HIS A 144 -10.51 -8.12 -3.94
N LEU A 145 -10.61 -7.56 -2.74
CA LEU A 145 -11.10 -8.25 -1.55
C LEU A 145 -12.45 -7.65 -1.19
N THR A 146 -13.48 -8.48 -1.05
CA THR A 146 -14.79 -8.04 -0.59
C THR A 146 -15.14 -8.82 0.68
N GLY A 147 -15.63 -8.11 1.69
CA GLY A 147 -15.95 -8.70 2.98
C GLY A 147 -16.81 -7.79 3.86
N LEU A 148 -16.90 -8.13 5.14
CA LEU A 148 -17.64 -7.32 6.13
C LEU A 148 -17.04 -5.91 6.30
N PHE A 149 -15.75 -5.75 6.04
CA PHE A 149 -15.04 -4.46 6.03
C PHE A 149 -15.29 -3.62 4.77
N GLY A 150 -16.10 -4.11 3.81
CA GLY A 150 -16.35 -3.48 2.52
C GLY A 150 -15.48 -4.05 1.40
N ALA A 151 -15.15 -3.22 0.42
CA ALA A 151 -14.32 -3.60 -0.72
C ALA A 151 -12.93 -2.94 -0.66
N VAL A 152 -11.88 -3.74 -0.85
CA VAL A 152 -10.49 -3.30 -0.88
C VAL A 152 -9.88 -3.69 -2.22
N LYS A 153 -9.18 -2.75 -2.85
CA LYS A 153 -8.42 -2.94 -4.07
C LYS A 153 -6.93 -2.82 -3.77
N LEU A 154 -6.23 -3.94 -3.83
CA LEU A 154 -4.78 -4.00 -3.68
C LEU A 154 -4.13 -3.94 -5.07
N SER A 155 -3.10 -3.11 -5.23
CA SER A 155 -2.41 -2.90 -6.50
C SER A 155 -1.00 -3.51 -6.47
N PHE A 156 -0.62 -4.21 -7.52
CA PHE A 156 0.69 -4.84 -7.69
C PHE A 156 1.27 -4.52 -9.06
N GLN A 157 2.58 -4.27 -9.12
CA GLN A 157 3.30 -4.15 -10.39
C GLN A 157 3.76 -5.51 -10.95
N ASP A 158 3.88 -6.53 -10.09
CA ASP A 158 4.32 -7.86 -10.47
C ASP A 158 3.18 -8.87 -10.21
N GLU A 159 2.80 -9.64 -11.24
CA GLU A 159 1.72 -10.64 -11.18
C GLU A 159 1.98 -11.71 -10.11
N ASN A 160 3.21 -12.25 -10.08
CA ASN A 160 3.61 -13.27 -9.11
C ASN A 160 3.39 -12.83 -7.65
N LYS A 161 3.53 -11.53 -7.35
CA LYS A 161 3.30 -11.02 -5.99
C LYS A 161 1.82 -10.93 -5.64
N ARG A 162 0.96 -10.62 -6.63
CA ARG A 162 -0.50 -10.70 -6.48
C ARG A 162 -0.88 -12.15 -6.16
N ASP A 163 -0.40 -13.09 -6.96
CA ASP A 163 -0.77 -14.51 -6.85
C ASP A 163 -0.24 -15.12 -5.56
N GLN A 164 0.96 -14.74 -5.14
CA GLN A 164 1.51 -15.13 -3.85
C GLN A 164 0.62 -14.64 -2.69
N LEU A 165 0.20 -13.38 -2.70
CA LEU A 165 -0.70 -12.85 -1.67
C LEU A 165 -2.06 -13.56 -1.69
N MET A 166 -2.62 -13.76 -2.88
CA MET A 166 -3.89 -14.46 -3.07
C MET A 166 -3.82 -15.90 -2.56
N GLY A 167 -2.75 -16.63 -2.90
CA GLY A 167 -2.52 -17.99 -2.44
C GLY A 167 -2.45 -18.08 -0.92
N MET A 168 -1.75 -17.15 -0.27
CA MET A 168 -1.67 -17.09 1.19
C MET A 168 -3.03 -16.80 1.84
N ILE A 169 -3.81 -15.86 1.30
CA ILE A 169 -5.16 -15.56 1.82
C ILE A 169 -6.08 -16.78 1.70
N ILE A 170 -6.03 -17.46 0.55
CA ILE A 170 -6.82 -18.69 0.32
C ILE A 170 -6.40 -19.79 1.29
N GLN A 171 -5.09 -19.98 1.50
CA GLN A 171 -4.57 -20.98 2.43
C GLN A 171 -5.06 -20.74 3.86
N VAL A 172 -5.06 -19.49 4.32
CA VAL A 172 -5.60 -19.15 5.65
C VAL A 172 -7.10 -19.43 5.73
N ASN A 173 -7.87 -19.01 4.73
CA ASN A 173 -9.31 -19.16 4.78
C ASN A 173 -9.76 -20.62 4.59
N GLN A 174 -9.04 -21.45 3.82
CA GLN A 174 -9.33 -22.89 3.74
C GLN A 174 -9.16 -23.63 5.08
N MET A 175 -8.48 -23.03 6.08
CA MET A 175 -8.42 -23.56 7.44
C MET A 175 -9.63 -23.18 8.31
N GLY A 176 -10.56 -22.33 7.84
CA GLY A 176 -11.70 -21.84 8.65
C GLY A 176 -13.05 -21.64 7.94
N SER A 177 -13.09 -21.29 6.64
CA SER A 177 -14.29 -21.21 5.78
C SER A 177 -13.91 -20.98 4.30
N PRO A 178 -14.52 -21.68 3.33
CA PRO A 178 -14.12 -21.61 1.92
C PRO A 178 -14.39 -20.23 1.30
N VAL A 179 -13.36 -19.65 0.66
CA VAL A 179 -13.51 -18.46 -0.20
C VAL A 179 -14.00 -18.89 -1.57
N VAL A 180 -15.07 -18.26 -2.06
CA VAL A 180 -15.56 -18.48 -3.42
C VAL A 180 -14.70 -17.68 -4.39
N LYS A 181 -13.97 -18.37 -5.28
CA LYS A 181 -13.37 -17.76 -6.47
C LYS A 181 -14.50 -17.50 -7.47
N GLN A 182 -14.67 -16.26 -7.92
CA GLN A 182 -15.55 -15.92 -9.05
C GLN A 182 -14.71 -15.59 -10.27
#